data_AF-A0AAW2VMZ2-F1
#
_entry.id   AF-A0AAW2VMZ2-F1
#
_cell.length_a   1.000
_cell.length_b   1.000
_cell.length_c   1.000
_cell.angle_alpha   90.00
_cell.angle_beta   90.00
_cell.angle_gamma   90.00
#
_symmetry.space_group_name_H-M   'P 1'
#
loop_
_entity.id
_entity.type
_entity.pdbx_description
1 polymer ?
#
loop_
_entity_poly.entity_id
_entity_poly.type
_entity_poly.pdbx_seq_one_letter_code
_entity_poly.pdbx_strand_id
1 'polypeptide(L)'
;MADIFWNWGSESKVHWKAWLTLCLPTVKGGLGFRRLKEYNLTLLAKQASRVSLGRGGILNEVLDQKYFLGSTFFEARLGSSPSLTWRSIWDARDLLAAGIRWKVGNGRSITVLGYPWLPAPRLSSLLPPFFSPE
;
A
#
# COMPACT_ATOMS: atom_id res chain seq x y z
N MET A 1 3.82 -15.47 -30.31
CA MET A 1 3.94 -14.67 -29.06
C MET A 1 5.40 -14.60 -28.60
N ALA A 2 6.17 -15.70 -28.71
CA ALA A 2 7.63 -15.71 -28.50
C ALA A 2 8.41 -14.84 -29.51
N ASP A 3 7.90 -14.66 -30.73
CA ASP A 3 8.57 -13.90 -31.78
C ASP A 3 8.71 -12.39 -31.52
N ILE A 4 7.95 -11.84 -30.56
CA ILE A 4 7.98 -10.40 -30.21
C ILE A 4 9.12 -10.07 -29.24
N PHE A 5 9.56 -11.04 -28.43
CA PHE A 5 10.56 -10.82 -27.38
C PHE A 5 11.89 -11.55 -27.60
N TRP A 6 11.90 -12.68 -28.31
CA TRP A 6 13.07 -13.58 -28.35
C TRP A 6 13.52 -14.00 -29.75
N ASN A 7 13.07 -13.33 -30.82
CA ASN A 7 13.56 -13.66 -32.15
C ASN A 7 14.97 -13.08 -32.36
N TRP A 8 15.96 -13.95 -32.56
CA TRP A 8 17.39 -13.60 -32.77
C TRP A 8 17.77 -13.50 -34.25
N GLY A 9 16.80 -13.61 -35.17
CA GLY A 9 17.03 -13.44 -36.61
C GLY A 9 17.26 -11.98 -37.02
N SER A 10 18.04 -11.80 -38.10
CA SER A 10 18.57 -10.55 -38.69
C SER A 10 17.58 -9.39 -38.91
N GLU A 11 16.28 -9.55 -38.67
CA GLU A 11 15.25 -8.49 -38.86
C GLU A 11 14.24 -8.38 -37.70
N SER A 12 14.55 -8.96 -36.54
CA SER A 12 13.74 -8.84 -35.32
C SER A 12 13.84 -7.41 -34.74
N LYS A 13 12.97 -6.51 -35.23
CA LYS A 13 12.83 -5.16 -34.66
C LYS A 13 12.00 -5.24 -33.39
N VAL A 14 12.53 -4.69 -32.29
CA VAL A 14 11.78 -4.53 -31.04
C VAL A 14 10.52 -3.70 -31.33
N HIS A 15 9.36 -4.34 -31.29
CA HIS A 15 8.08 -3.66 -31.46
C HIS A 15 7.70 -2.96 -30.16
N TRP A 16 8.09 -1.69 -30.04
CA TRP A 16 7.68 -0.86 -28.91
C TRP A 16 6.15 -0.72 -28.89
N LYS A 17 5.53 -1.29 -27.85
CA LYS A 17 4.13 -1.05 -27.51
C LYS A 17 4.04 -0.31 -26.19
N ALA A 18 3.02 0.52 -26.05
CA ALA A 18 2.75 1.21 -24.79
C ALA A 18 2.59 0.18 -23.66
N TRP A 19 3.20 0.44 -22.50
CA TRP A 19 3.12 -0.45 -21.34
C TRP A 19 1.68 -0.78 -20.93
N LEU A 20 0.78 0.21 -21.03
CA LEU A 20 -0.65 0.02 -20.75
C LEU A 20 -1.30 -1.02 -21.66
N THR A 21 -0.90 -1.11 -22.93
CA THR A 21 -1.36 -2.14 -23.87
C THR A 21 -0.85 -3.52 -23.46
N LEU A 22 0.41 -3.62 -23.02
CA LEU A 22 0.97 -4.89 -22.51
C LEU A 22 0.28 -5.36 -21.24
N CYS A 23 -0.26 -4.44 -20.43
CA CYS A 23 -1.03 -4.78 -19.22
C CYS A 23 -2.44 -5.31 -19.51
N LEU A 24 -2.95 -5.18 -20.74
CA LEU A 24 -4.27 -5.72 -21.07
C LEU A 24 -4.26 -7.25 -21.00
N PRO A 25 -5.41 -7.89 -20.69
CA PRO A 25 -5.56 -9.33 -20.81
C PRO A 25 -5.16 -9.83 -22.21
N THR A 26 -4.71 -11.08 -22.30
CA THR A 26 -4.38 -11.72 -23.58
C THR A 26 -5.57 -11.71 -24.55
N VAL A 27 -6.79 -11.89 -24.03
CA VAL A 27 -8.05 -11.78 -24.81
C VAL A 27 -8.32 -10.39 -25.40
N LYS A 28 -7.64 -9.35 -24.90
CA LYS A 28 -7.71 -7.96 -25.41
C LYS A 28 -6.44 -7.55 -26.16
N GLY A 29 -5.60 -8.51 -26.56
CA GLY A 29 -4.37 -8.27 -27.32
C GLY A 29 -3.19 -7.73 -26.50
N GLY A 30 -3.26 -7.80 -25.17
CA GLY A 30 -2.13 -7.54 -24.28
C GLY A 30 -1.39 -8.81 -23.84
N LEU A 31 -0.50 -8.67 -22.86
CA LEU A 31 0.30 -9.77 -22.30
C LEU A 31 -0.08 -10.11 -20.85
N GLY A 32 -1.09 -9.45 -20.28
CA GLY A 32 -1.51 -9.64 -18.89
C GLY A 32 -0.50 -9.13 -17.87
N PHE A 33 0.42 -8.23 -18.27
CA PHE A 33 1.38 -7.65 -17.33
C PHE A 33 0.70 -6.81 -16.26
N ARG A 34 1.31 -6.73 -15.08
CA ARG A 34 0.82 -5.87 -14.02
C ARG A 34 1.20 -4.43 -14.32
N ARG A 35 0.32 -3.50 -13.97
CA ARG A 35 0.63 -2.07 -13.99
C ARG A 35 1.70 -1.78 -12.95
N LEU A 36 2.92 -1.45 -13.41
CA LEU A 36 4.10 -1.39 -12.56
C LEU A 36 3.95 -0.40 -11.40
N LYS A 37 3.33 0.77 -11.67
CA LYS A 37 3.07 1.78 -10.64
C LYS A 37 2.19 1.24 -9.51
N GLU A 38 1.07 0.60 -9.85
CA GLU A 38 0.13 0.01 -8.89
C GLU A 38 0.81 -1.14 -8.12
N TYR A 39 1.53 -1.99 -8.84
CA TYR A 39 2.25 -3.10 -8.22
C TYR A 39 3.33 -2.64 -7.24
N ASN A 40 4.15 -1.65 -7.62
CA ASN A 40 5.14 -1.05 -6.72
C ASN A 40 4.48 -0.43 -5.48
N LEU A 41 3.36 0.28 -5.66
CA LEU A 41 2.62 0.84 -4.53
C LEU A 41 2.10 -0.25 -3.58
N THR A 42 1.62 -1.38 -4.10
CA THR A 42 1.22 -2.52 -3.24
C THR A 42 2.40 -3.14 -2.49
N LEU A 43 3.58 -3.23 -3.12
CA LEU A 43 4.79 -3.71 -2.46
C LEU A 43 5.24 -2.74 -1.35
N LEU A 44 5.16 -1.44 -1.59
CA LEU A 44 5.43 -0.40 -0.60
C LEU A 44 4.44 -0.48 0.57
N ALA A 45 3.13 -0.69 0.30
CA ALA A 45 2.13 -0.88 1.35
C ALA A 45 2.43 -2.12 2.20
N LYS A 46 2.94 -3.20 1.60
CA LYS A 46 3.38 -4.39 2.33
C LYS A 46 4.59 -4.10 3.23
N GLN A 47 5.53 -3.26 2.79
CA GLN A 47 6.64 -2.83 3.65
C GLN A 47 6.15 -1.89 4.77
N ALA A 48 5.30 -0.92 4.45
CA ALA A 48 4.66 -0.04 5.41
C ALA A 48 3.91 -0.82 6.50
N SER A 49 3.26 -1.93 6.15
CA SER A 49 2.63 -2.83 7.13
C SER A 49 3.63 -3.43 8.13
N ARG A 50 4.81 -3.84 7.66
CA ARG A 50 5.87 -4.37 8.53
C ARG A 50 6.39 -3.29 9.47
N VAL A 51 6.59 -2.07 8.96
CA VAL A 51 6.98 -0.90 9.76
C VAL A 51 5.93 -0.62 10.83
N SER A 52 4.65 -0.53 10.44
CA SER A 52 3.53 -0.24 11.34
C SER A 52 3.34 -1.27 12.44
N LEU A 53 3.67 -2.53 12.20
CA LEU A 53 3.54 -3.61 13.19
C LEU A 53 4.81 -3.77 14.05
N GLY A 54 5.85 -2.96 13.83
CA GLY A 54 7.16 -3.15 14.46
C GLY A 54 7.84 -4.47 14.06
N ARG A 55 7.37 -5.13 12.99
CA ARG A 55 7.83 -6.47 12.56
C ARG A 55 8.93 -6.38 11.51
N GLY A 56 10.06 -5.78 11.88
CA GLY A 56 11.21 -5.66 10.98
C GLY A 56 12.52 -5.55 11.75
N GLY A 57 13.63 -5.82 11.06
CA GLY A 57 14.96 -5.67 11.64
C GLY A 57 15.38 -4.19 11.74
N ILE A 58 16.69 -3.96 11.73
CA ILE A 58 17.35 -2.66 11.93
C ILE A 58 16.70 -1.51 11.13
N LEU A 59 16.24 -1.75 9.90
CA LEU A 59 15.57 -0.73 9.10
C LEU A 59 14.34 -0.12 9.81
N ASN A 60 13.52 -0.96 10.45
CA ASN A 60 12.34 -0.47 11.17
C ASN A 60 12.75 0.35 12.40
N GLU A 61 13.76 -0.07 13.14
CA GLU A 61 14.28 0.67 14.30
C GLU A 61 14.83 2.04 13.88
N VAL A 62 15.60 2.10 12.79
CA VAL A 62 16.12 3.36 12.25
C VAL A 62 14.98 4.27 11.78
N LEU A 63 13.97 3.73 11.12
CA LEU A 63 12.81 4.50 10.70
C LEU A 63 12.01 5.00 11.91
N ASP A 64 11.77 4.14 12.89
CA ASP A 64 11.07 4.44 14.15
C ASP A 64 11.72 5.62 14.88
N GLN A 65 13.01 5.51 15.16
CA GLN A 65 13.76 6.55 15.87
C GLN A 65 13.86 7.85 15.07
N LYS A 66 13.85 7.80 13.74
CA LYS A 66 13.99 8.99 12.91
C LYS A 66 12.66 9.72 12.66
N TYR A 67 11.55 8.98 12.52
CA TYR A 67 10.29 9.53 11.99
C TYR A 67 9.10 9.41 12.94
N PHE A 68 9.15 8.53 13.95
CA PHE A 68 8.01 8.19 14.79
C PHE A 68 8.16 8.84 16.16
N LEU A 69 9.36 8.81 16.76
CA LEU A 69 9.68 9.50 18.03
C LEU A 69 8.57 9.34 19.12
N GLY A 70 8.01 8.13 19.24
CA GLY A 70 6.93 7.82 20.19
C GLY A 70 5.50 7.92 19.64
N SER A 71 5.32 8.29 18.37
CA SER A 71 4.04 8.23 17.65
C SER A 71 3.87 6.94 16.84
N THR A 72 2.67 6.71 16.29
CA THR A 72 2.41 5.57 15.41
C THR A 72 2.74 5.86 13.95
N PHE A 73 2.88 4.81 13.13
CA PHE A 73 3.08 4.94 11.68
C PHE A 73 2.05 5.84 10.99
N PHE A 74 0.80 5.77 11.43
CA PHE A 74 -0.29 6.53 10.81
C PHE A 74 -0.27 8.01 11.20
N GLU A 75 0.32 8.35 12.36
CA GLU A 75 0.47 9.71 12.84
C GLU A 75 1.75 10.39 12.33
N ALA A 76 2.73 9.60 11.91
CA ALA A 76 4.00 10.09 11.40
C ALA A 76 3.81 11.01 10.18
N ARG A 77 4.47 12.17 10.24
CA ARG A 77 4.45 13.18 9.16
C ARG A 77 5.60 12.94 8.18
N LEU A 78 5.42 13.39 6.94
CA LEU A 78 6.48 13.27 5.93
C LEU A 78 7.73 14.09 6.30
N GLY A 79 7.55 15.28 6.89
CA GLY A 79 8.63 16.20 7.26
C GLY A 79 9.18 17.00 6.07
N SER A 80 10.15 17.87 6.36
CA SER A 80 10.75 18.78 5.36
C SER A 80 11.76 18.08 4.43
N SER A 81 12.60 17.20 4.99
CA SER A 81 13.65 16.49 4.24
C SER A 81 13.57 14.98 4.47
N PRO A 82 12.55 14.30 3.90
CA PRO A 82 12.43 12.86 3.99
C PRO A 82 13.47 12.17 3.11
N SER A 83 13.95 11.01 3.56
CA SER A 83 14.70 10.10 2.68
C SER A 83 13.77 9.57 1.58
N LEU A 84 14.32 9.17 0.45
CA LEU A 84 13.54 8.58 -0.65
C LEU A 84 12.77 7.33 -0.20
N THR A 85 13.41 6.50 0.62
CA THR A 85 12.80 5.32 1.24
C THR A 85 11.61 5.69 2.11
N TRP A 86 11.77 6.67 3.00
CA TRP A 86 10.67 7.12 3.87
C TRP A 86 9.52 7.70 3.05
N ARG A 87 9.80 8.57 2.08
CA ARG A 87 8.76 9.13 1.20
C ARG A 87 7.98 8.02 0.49
N SER A 88 8.66 7.01 -0.05
CA SER A 88 8.01 5.89 -0.75
C SER A 88 7.14 5.04 0.18
N ILE A 89 7.59 4.79 1.41
CA ILE A 89 6.81 4.05 2.42
C ILE A 89 5.60 4.89 2.87
N TRP A 90 5.82 6.18 3.08
CA TRP A 90 4.80 7.14 3.50
C TRP A 90 3.71 7.33 2.43
N ASP A 91 4.07 7.36 1.15
CA ASP A 91 3.12 7.43 0.02
C ASP A 91 2.15 6.23 -0.01
N ALA A 92 2.56 5.08 0.54
CA ALA A 92 1.73 3.88 0.63
C ALA A 92 0.87 3.83 1.92
N ARG A 93 1.00 4.81 2.82
CA ARG A 93 0.30 4.86 4.11
C ARG A 93 -1.22 4.83 3.95
N ASP A 94 -1.75 5.63 3.03
CA ASP A 94 -3.20 5.76 2.87
C ASP A 94 -3.79 4.50 2.23
N LEU A 95 -3.07 3.87 1.29
CA LEU A 95 -3.44 2.57 0.72
C LEU A 95 -3.47 1.50 1.82
N LEU A 96 -2.45 1.49 2.70
CA LEU A 96 -2.43 0.58 3.84
C LEU A 96 -3.59 0.84 4.79
N ALA A 97 -3.84 2.11 5.16
CA ALA A 97 -4.92 2.51 6.06
C ALA A 97 -6.31 2.07 5.53
N ALA A 98 -6.51 2.15 4.21
CA ALA A 98 -7.74 1.68 3.56
C ALA A 98 -7.90 0.14 3.63
N GLY A 99 -6.78 -0.60 3.58
CA GLY A 99 -6.78 -2.07 3.55
C GLY A 99 -6.72 -2.76 4.92
N ILE A 100 -6.24 -2.09 5.97
CA ILE A 100 -6.16 -2.70 7.30
C ILE A 100 -7.49 -2.62 8.05
N ARG A 101 -7.70 -3.59 8.94
CA ARG A 101 -8.84 -3.64 9.86
C ARG A 101 -8.38 -4.00 11.25
N TRP A 102 -9.08 -3.48 12.25
CA TRP A 102 -8.86 -3.84 13.64
C TRP A 102 -9.40 -5.24 13.92
N LYS A 103 -8.54 -6.10 14.47
CA LYS A 103 -8.95 -7.42 14.96
C LYS A 103 -9.26 -7.32 16.44
N VAL A 104 -10.53 -7.50 16.81
CA VAL A 104 -10.96 -7.46 18.21
C VAL A 104 -10.41 -8.67 18.96
N GLY A 105 -9.71 -8.41 20.06
CA GLY A 105 -9.29 -9.43 21.02
C GLY A 105 -10.31 -9.58 22.15
N ASN A 106 -9.92 -9.21 23.37
CA ASN A 106 -10.77 -9.27 24.58
C ASN A 106 -11.76 -8.10 24.73
N GLY A 107 -11.82 -7.18 23.75
CA GLY A 107 -12.74 -6.04 23.74
C GLY A 107 -12.42 -4.89 24.70
N ARG A 108 -11.40 -4.98 25.57
CA ARG A 108 -11.15 -3.96 26.61
C ARG A 108 -10.47 -2.68 26.11
N SER A 109 -9.78 -2.75 24.97
CA SER A 109 -8.97 -1.66 24.42
C SER A 109 -9.51 -1.06 23.13
N ILE A 110 -10.70 -1.48 22.68
CA ILE A 110 -11.30 -0.99 21.43
C ILE A 110 -12.52 -0.12 21.69
N THR A 111 -12.55 1.05 21.07
CA THR A 111 -13.78 1.82 20.87
C THR A 111 -14.52 1.25 19.65
N VAL A 112 -15.69 0.62 19.89
CA VAL A 112 -16.50 -0.08 18.87
C VAL A 112 -16.83 0.81 17.66
N LEU A 113 -16.99 2.12 17.87
CA LEU A 113 -17.41 3.07 16.85
C LEU A 113 -16.24 3.78 16.15
N GLY A 114 -15.09 3.92 16.83
CA GLY A 114 -13.94 4.70 16.34
C GLY A 114 -13.05 3.96 15.34
N TYR A 115 -13.01 2.62 15.41
CA TYR A 115 -12.08 1.81 14.63
C TYR A 115 -12.77 0.99 13.53
N PRO A 116 -12.15 0.82 12.35
CA PRO A 116 -12.67 -0.02 11.28
C PRO A 116 -12.38 -1.50 11.58
N TRP A 117 -13.23 -2.16 12.36
CA TRP A 117 -13.13 -3.59 12.68
C TRP A 117 -14.09 -4.47 11.87
N LEU A 118 -15.08 -3.88 11.18
CA LEU A 118 -16.01 -4.56 10.27
C LEU A 118 -15.64 -4.34 8.80
N PRO A 119 -16.13 -5.21 7.88
CA PRO A 119 -16.01 -5.01 6.42
C PRO A 119 -16.80 -3.80 5.89
N ALA A 120 -17.64 -3.19 6.72
CA ALA A 120 -18.51 -2.06 6.39
C ALA A 120 -17.77 -0.71 6.54
N PRO A 121 -18.37 0.40 6.04
CA PRO A 121 -17.98 1.76 6.46
C PRO A 121 -17.93 1.85 7.99
N ARG A 122 -17.10 2.75 8.54
CA ARG A 122 -16.98 2.91 10.01
C ARG A 122 -18.38 3.04 10.61
N LEU A 123 -18.67 2.30 11.68
CA LEU A 123 -19.99 2.33 12.31
C LEU A 123 -20.43 3.77 12.68
N SER A 124 -19.49 4.62 13.08
CA SER A 124 -19.73 6.06 13.31
C SER A 124 -20.27 6.81 12.09
N SER A 125 -19.89 6.40 10.86
CA SER A 125 -20.41 6.99 9.62
C SER A 125 -21.81 6.48 9.24
N LEU A 126 -22.27 5.40 9.88
CA LEU A 126 -23.58 4.77 9.63
C LEU A 126 -24.61 5.10 10.72
N LEU A 127 -24.18 5.65 11.85
CA LEU A 127 -25.03 5.96 12.99
C LEU A 127 -25.39 7.45 13.06
N PRO A 128 -26.56 7.80 13.62
CA PRO A 128 -26.93 9.18 13.91
C PRO A 128 -25.90 9.87 14.80
N PRO A 129 -25.73 11.21 14.69
CA PRO A 129 -24.70 11.96 15.42
C PRO A 129 -24.79 11.82 16.96
N PHE A 130 -25.95 11.47 17.49
CA PHE A 130 -26.17 11.15 18.91
C PHE A 130 -25.36 9.97 19.45
N PHE A 131 -24.91 9.04 18.59
CA PHE A 131 -24.12 7.87 19.01
C PHE A 131 -22.61 8.05 18.79
N SER A 132 -22.16 9.23 18.35
CA SER A 132 -20.72 9.49 18.16
C SER A 132 -20.01 9.57 19.51
N PRO A 133 -18.88 8.88 19.73
CA PRO A 133 -18.07 9.12 20.92
C PRO A 133 -17.44 10.52 20.83
N GLU A 134 -17.39 11.24 21.96
CA GLU A 134 -16.61 12.49 22.11
C GLU A 134 -15.11 12.28 21.88
#